data_AF-A0A2I3GSQ5-F1
#
_entry.id   AF-A0A2I3GSQ5-F1
#
_cell.length_a   1.000
_cell.length_b   1.000
_cell.length_c   1.000
_cell.angle_alpha   90.00
_cell.angle_beta   90.00
_cell.angle_gamma   90.00
#
_symmetry.space_group_name_H-M   'P 1'
#
loop_
_entity.id
_entity.type
_entity.pdbx_description
1 polymer ?
#
loop_
_entity_poly.entity_id
_entity_poly.type
_entity_poly.pdbx_seq_one_letter_code
_entity_poly.pdbx_strand_id
1 'polypeptide(L)'
;ELQSQISDTSAVLSMENSRSLDMGSIIAEVKAQCEEIANRSQAEAESMYQIKYEELQTLVGKHGNDLRRTKTEISKMNWNIRRLQRASLEAAIADAEQRGELAVKDANAQLSDLEAALQRAKQDMARPLREYQELMNVKLALDMEIATYRKLLEGEESRLESGMQNMNIHTKTTSSYAGGLSSAFGGLAGPGLSYSLGSSFGSGAGSSSFSSTGFTRAVVVKKIKTRDGKLESSDVLPK
;
A
#
# COMPACT_ATOMS: atom_id res chain seq x y z
N GLU A 1 56.23 -83.09 -112.56
CA GLU A 1 56.53 -83.63 -111.22
C GLU A 1 56.39 -82.64 -110.05
N LEU A 2 56.49 -81.32 -110.23
CA LEU A 2 56.35 -80.36 -109.12
C LEU A 2 54.91 -80.09 -108.62
N GLN A 3 53.88 -80.62 -109.28
CA GLN A 3 52.50 -80.57 -108.78
C GLN A 3 52.15 -81.69 -107.80
N SER A 4 52.97 -82.75 -107.70
CA SER A 4 52.74 -83.85 -106.76
C SER A 4 53.20 -83.50 -105.33
N GLN A 5 54.14 -82.56 -105.16
CA GLN A 5 54.72 -82.22 -103.85
C GLN A 5 53.93 -81.16 -103.05
N ILE A 6 52.88 -80.56 -103.63
CA ILE A 6 52.02 -79.61 -102.91
C ILE A 6 50.82 -80.33 -102.27
N SER A 7 50.53 -81.58 -102.67
CA SER A 7 49.43 -82.34 -102.10
C SER A 7 49.76 -82.98 -100.74
N ASP A 8 51.04 -83.17 -100.41
CA ASP A 8 51.47 -83.97 -99.25
C ASP A 8 51.73 -83.15 -97.97
N THR A 9 51.34 -81.88 -97.92
CA THR A 9 51.48 -81.03 -96.72
C THR A 9 50.22 -80.23 -96.38
N SER A 10 49.05 -80.79 -96.68
CA SER A 10 47.79 -80.34 -96.08
C SER A 10 47.39 -81.34 -94.98
N ALA A 11 48.11 -81.31 -93.87
CA ALA A 11 47.71 -82.00 -92.65
C ALA A 11 46.71 -81.11 -91.91
N VAL A 12 45.42 -81.31 -92.18
CA VAL A 12 44.35 -80.74 -91.35
C VAL A 12 44.44 -81.42 -89.98
N LEU A 13 45.12 -80.76 -89.04
CA LEU A 13 45.01 -81.10 -87.62
C LEU A 13 43.58 -80.76 -87.20
N SER A 14 42.72 -81.76 -87.32
CA SER A 14 41.39 -81.75 -86.72
C SER A 14 41.61 -81.71 -85.22
N MET A 15 41.51 -80.52 -84.65
CA MET A 15 41.42 -80.35 -83.22
C MET A 15 40.08 -80.96 -82.82
N GLU A 16 40.07 -82.26 -82.51
CA GLU A 16 38.97 -82.93 -81.81
C GLU A 16 38.90 -82.35 -80.40
N ASN A 17 38.46 -81.09 -80.32
CA ASN A 17 37.97 -80.48 -79.11
C ASN A 17 36.53 -80.97 -78.92
N SER A 18 36.37 -82.28 -78.73
CA SER A 18 35.13 -82.90 -78.26
C SER A 18 34.96 -82.68 -76.76
N ARG A 19 35.23 -81.46 -76.27
CA ARG A 19 34.53 -80.96 -75.09
C ARG A 19 33.23 -80.37 -75.59
N SER A 20 32.18 -81.18 -75.55
CA SER A 20 30.82 -80.63 -75.56
C SER A 20 30.72 -79.64 -74.41
N LEU A 21 30.76 -78.34 -74.72
CA LEU A 21 30.37 -77.31 -73.76
C LEU A 21 28.89 -77.50 -73.53
N ASP A 22 28.52 -78.00 -72.35
CA ASP A 22 27.13 -78.09 -71.94
C ASP A 22 26.59 -76.68 -71.70
N MET A 23 26.08 -76.07 -72.76
CA MET A 23 25.47 -74.75 -72.74
C MET A 23 24.27 -74.71 -71.79
N GLY A 24 23.61 -75.85 -71.54
CA GLY A 24 22.53 -75.96 -70.56
C GLY A 24 23.01 -75.68 -69.14
N SER A 25 24.12 -76.30 -68.73
CA SER A 25 24.76 -76.06 -67.42
C SER A 25 25.21 -74.60 -67.24
N ILE A 26 25.83 -73.99 -68.25
CA ILE A 26 26.31 -72.60 -68.15
C ILE A 26 25.12 -71.62 -68.04
N ILE A 27 24.05 -71.82 -68.82
CA ILE A 27 22.83 -70.99 -68.73
C ILE A 27 22.17 -71.16 -67.36
N ALA A 28 22.14 -72.38 -66.81
CA ALA A 28 21.60 -72.64 -65.47
C ALA A 28 22.45 -71.94 -64.39
N GLU A 29 23.77 -71.95 -64.51
CA GLU A 29 24.68 -71.27 -63.58
C GLU A 29 24.55 -69.74 -63.64
N VAL A 30 24.46 -69.15 -64.84
CA VAL A 30 24.24 -67.70 -65.01
C VAL A 30 22.87 -67.29 -64.46
N LYS A 31 21.84 -68.12 -64.66
CA LYS A 31 20.51 -67.89 -64.05
C LYS A 31 20.58 -67.94 -62.53
N ALA A 32 21.27 -68.93 -61.97
CA ALA A 32 21.47 -69.05 -60.53
C ALA A 32 22.21 -67.84 -59.95
N GLN A 33 23.25 -67.34 -60.63
CA GLN A 33 23.94 -66.10 -60.22
C GLN A 33 23.05 -64.86 -60.32
N CYS A 34 22.24 -64.74 -61.36
CA CYS A 34 21.28 -63.64 -61.47
C CYS A 34 20.24 -63.68 -60.35
N GLU A 35 19.72 -64.86 -60.02
CA GLU A 35 18.80 -65.06 -58.90
C GLU A 35 19.48 -64.76 -57.56
N GLU A 36 20.72 -65.17 -57.35
CA GLU A 36 21.50 -64.85 -56.15
C GLU A 36 21.73 -63.34 -56.02
N ILE A 37 22.13 -62.65 -57.10
CA ILE A 37 22.35 -61.21 -57.10
C ILE A 37 21.03 -60.46 -56.85
N ALA A 38 19.92 -60.91 -57.42
CA ALA A 38 18.60 -60.33 -57.18
C ALA A 38 18.17 -60.51 -55.71
N ASN A 39 18.33 -61.73 -55.17
CA ASN A 39 18.03 -62.02 -53.76
C ASN A 39 18.93 -61.22 -52.81
N ARG A 40 20.22 -61.08 -53.13
CA ARG A 40 21.17 -60.27 -52.36
C ARG A 40 20.79 -58.80 -52.37
N SER A 41 20.46 -58.24 -53.54
CA SER A 41 20.00 -56.86 -53.67
C SER A 41 18.70 -56.62 -52.91
N GLN A 42 17.77 -57.59 -52.92
CA GLN A 42 16.55 -57.52 -52.14
C GLN A 42 16.84 -57.52 -50.63
N ALA A 43 17.67 -58.46 -50.14
CA ALA A 43 18.02 -58.55 -48.73
C ALA A 43 18.77 -57.29 -48.24
N GLU A 44 19.65 -56.72 -49.06
CA GLU A 44 20.34 -55.46 -48.75
C GLU A 44 19.38 -54.27 -48.70
N ALA A 45 18.41 -54.19 -49.62
CA ALA A 45 17.38 -53.15 -49.60
C ALA A 45 16.47 -53.28 -48.36
N GLU A 46 16.03 -54.50 -48.04
CA GLU A 46 15.22 -54.78 -46.84
C GLU A 46 15.96 -54.41 -45.55
N SER A 47 17.24 -54.79 -45.43
CA SER A 47 18.11 -54.40 -44.32
C SER A 47 18.26 -52.88 -44.20
N MET A 48 18.50 -52.19 -45.32
CA MET A 48 18.57 -50.73 -45.36
C MET A 48 17.27 -50.06 -44.91
N TYR A 49 16.12 -50.56 -45.36
CA TYR A 49 14.83 -50.04 -44.92
C TYR A 49 14.57 -50.30 -43.44
N GLN A 50 14.96 -51.47 -42.93
CA GLN A 50 14.82 -51.82 -41.53
C GLN A 50 15.66 -50.89 -40.64
N ILE A 51 16.93 -50.66 -40.98
CA ILE A 51 17.81 -49.71 -40.27
C ILE A 51 17.21 -48.31 -40.30
N LYS A 52 16.75 -47.84 -41.48
CA LYS A 52 16.13 -46.50 -41.60
C LYS A 52 14.87 -46.37 -40.76
N TYR A 53 14.06 -47.42 -40.68
CA TYR A 53 12.86 -47.44 -39.85
C TYR A 53 13.21 -47.37 -38.36
N GLU A 54 14.18 -48.17 -37.91
CA GLU A 54 14.67 -48.13 -36.52
C GLU A 54 15.28 -46.77 -36.17
N GLU A 55 16.09 -46.18 -37.06
CA GLU A 55 16.65 -44.83 -36.87
C GLU A 55 15.53 -43.80 -36.68
N LEU A 56 14.51 -43.81 -37.54
CA LEU A 56 13.37 -42.91 -37.42
C LEU A 56 12.58 -43.15 -36.14
N GLN A 57 12.36 -44.41 -35.76
CA GLN A 57 11.66 -44.76 -34.53
C GLN A 57 12.42 -44.27 -33.28
N THR A 58 13.74 -44.47 -33.23
CA THR A 58 14.56 -43.96 -32.13
C THR A 58 14.59 -42.43 -32.09
N LEU A 59 14.62 -41.75 -33.24
CA LEU A 59 14.58 -40.29 -33.31
C LEU A 59 13.25 -39.73 -32.81
N VAL A 60 12.13 -40.30 -33.23
CA VAL A 60 10.79 -39.93 -32.75
C VAL A 60 10.68 -40.17 -31.24
N GLY A 61 11.21 -41.29 -30.74
CA GLY A 61 11.27 -41.57 -29.29
C GLY A 61 12.09 -40.54 -28.52
N LYS A 62 13.27 -40.17 -29.02
CA LYS A 62 14.12 -39.11 -28.44
C LYS A 62 13.40 -37.76 -28.42
N HIS A 63 12.81 -37.35 -29.55
CA HIS A 63 12.07 -36.09 -29.63
C HIS A 63 10.88 -36.05 -28.67
N GLY A 64 10.13 -37.14 -28.54
CA GLY A 64 9.05 -37.26 -27.56
C GLY A 64 9.54 -37.17 -26.11
N ASN A 65 10.69 -37.77 -25.80
CA ASN A 65 11.31 -37.67 -24.49
C ASN A 65 11.80 -36.25 -24.19
N ASP A 66 12.40 -35.56 -25.16
CA ASP A 66 12.85 -34.18 -25.01
C ASP A 66 11.67 -33.21 -24.83
N LEU A 67 10.58 -33.41 -25.57
CA LEU A 67 9.35 -32.64 -25.38
C LEU A 67 8.75 -32.88 -23.98
N ARG A 68 8.77 -34.13 -23.49
CA ARG A 68 8.32 -34.45 -22.13
C ARG A 68 9.22 -33.82 -21.07
N ARG A 69 10.54 -33.85 -21.26
CA ARG A 69 11.54 -33.23 -20.37
C ARG A 69 11.32 -31.72 -20.28
N THR A 70 11.27 -31.03 -21.41
CA THR A 70 11.02 -29.58 -21.47
C THR A 70 9.67 -29.22 -20.83
N LYS A 71 8.61 -29.99 -21.05
CA LYS A 71 7.31 -29.80 -20.38
C LYS A 71 7.41 -29.89 -18.86
N THR A 72 8.16 -30.87 -18.33
CA THR A 72 8.36 -30.99 -16.87
C THR A 72 9.18 -29.83 -16.31
N GLU A 73 10.18 -29.35 -17.05
CA GLU A 73 11.00 -28.21 -16.66
C GLU A 73 10.21 -26.91 -16.63
N ILE A 74 9.39 -26.65 -17.67
CA ILE A 74 8.46 -25.50 -17.70
C ILE A 74 7.51 -25.55 -16.51
N SER A 75 6.99 -26.73 -16.16
CA SER A 75 6.10 -26.89 -15.01
C SER A 75 6.82 -26.58 -13.69
N LYS A 76 8.07 -27.02 -13.54
CA LYS A 76 8.92 -26.73 -12.38
C LYS A 76 9.25 -25.24 -12.28
N MET A 77 9.61 -24.59 -13.38
CA MET A 77 9.85 -23.15 -13.44
C MET A 77 8.59 -22.36 -13.05
N ASN A 78 7.43 -22.72 -13.59
CA ASN A 78 6.15 -22.10 -13.22
C ASN A 78 5.84 -22.28 -11.74
N TRP A 79 6.10 -23.45 -11.16
CA TRP A 79 5.92 -23.67 -9.73
C TRP A 79 6.87 -22.81 -8.90
N ASN A 80 8.15 -22.72 -9.29
CA ASN A 80 9.13 -21.86 -8.63
C ASN A 80 8.74 -20.39 -8.71
N ILE A 81 8.27 -19.91 -9.86
CA ILE A 81 7.80 -18.52 -10.05
C ILE A 81 6.64 -18.24 -9.10
N ARG A 82 5.60 -19.08 -9.08
CA ARG A 82 4.45 -18.91 -8.18
C ARG A 82 4.87 -18.91 -6.72
N ARG A 83 5.80 -19.80 -6.33
CA ARG A 83 6.33 -19.87 -4.97
C ARG A 83 7.08 -18.60 -4.58
N LEU A 84 7.96 -18.10 -5.45
CA LEU A 84 8.73 -16.88 -5.22
C LEU A 84 7.81 -15.64 -5.17
N GLN A 85 6.82 -15.56 -6.05
CA GLN A 85 5.82 -14.51 -6.01
C GLN A 85 5.05 -14.52 -4.70
N ARG A 86 4.61 -15.71 -4.24
CA ARG A 86 3.93 -15.85 -2.97
C ARG A 86 4.80 -15.43 -1.79
N ALA A 87 6.05 -15.89 -1.72
CA ALA A 87 6.97 -15.51 -0.65
C ALA A 87 7.26 -14.00 -0.64
N SER A 88 7.42 -13.39 -1.81
CA SER A 88 7.62 -11.93 -1.94
C SER A 88 6.39 -11.15 -1.47
N LEU A 89 5.18 -11.60 -1.83
CA LEU A 89 3.93 -10.99 -1.36
C LEU A 89 3.75 -11.15 0.16
N GLU A 90 4.02 -12.33 0.70
CA GLU A 90 3.95 -12.59 2.15
C GLU A 90 4.94 -11.69 2.92
N ALA A 91 6.16 -11.52 2.42
CA ALA A 91 7.13 -10.59 3.00
C ALA A 91 6.65 -9.12 2.93
N ALA A 92 6.10 -8.70 1.78
CA ALA A 92 5.57 -7.35 1.62
C ALA A 92 4.36 -7.07 2.53
N ILE A 93 3.52 -8.09 2.78
CA ILE A 93 2.41 -8.01 3.73
C ILE A 93 2.95 -7.86 5.16
N ALA A 94 3.89 -8.70 5.57
CA ALA A 94 4.50 -8.63 6.91
C ALA A 94 5.17 -7.25 7.16
N ASP A 95 5.91 -6.72 6.18
CA ASP A 95 6.52 -5.39 6.27
C ASP A 95 5.48 -4.27 6.35
N ALA A 96 4.35 -4.41 5.65
CA ALA A 96 3.25 -3.43 5.71
C ALA A 96 2.53 -3.49 7.07
N GLU A 97 2.28 -4.69 7.59
CA GLU A 97 1.70 -4.91 8.92
C GLU A 97 2.59 -4.35 10.02
N GLN A 98 3.89 -4.65 10.01
CA GLN A 98 4.83 -4.13 10.99
C GLN A 98 4.91 -2.59 10.96
N ARG A 99 4.96 -1.99 9.77
CA ARG A 99 4.94 -0.52 9.64
C ARG A 99 3.63 0.08 10.15
N GLY A 100 2.50 -0.57 9.85
CA GLY A 100 1.19 -0.17 10.35
C GLY A 100 1.12 -0.23 11.88
N GLU A 101 1.59 -1.33 12.47
CA GLU A 101 1.62 -1.51 13.92
C GLU A 101 2.48 -0.46 14.61
N LEU A 102 3.66 -0.14 14.06
CA LEU A 102 4.53 0.91 14.59
C LEU A 102 3.85 2.29 14.53
N ALA A 103 3.18 2.62 13.42
CA ALA A 103 2.45 3.88 13.28
C ALA A 103 1.29 4.00 14.28
N VAL A 104 0.57 2.90 14.53
CA VAL A 104 -0.51 2.85 15.53
C VAL A 104 0.05 3.00 16.94
N LYS A 105 1.18 2.35 17.25
CA LYS A 105 1.85 2.51 18.56
C LYS A 105 2.29 3.95 18.80
N ASP A 106 2.89 4.60 17.80
CA ASP A 106 3.30 6.01 17.89
C ASP A 106 2.10 6.95 18.09
N ALA A 107 1.03 6.78 17.30
CA ALA A 107 -0.19 7.56 17.45
C ALA A 107 -0.84 7.36 18.84
N ASN A 108 -0.86 6.13 19.36
CA ASN A 108 -1.38 5.85 20.70
C ASN A 108 -0.51 6.46 21.81
N ALA A 109 0.82 6.48 21.65
CA ALA A 109 1.72 7.15 22.58
C ALA A 109 1.45 8.67 22.60
N GLN A 110 1.32 9.29 21.42
CA GLN A 110 0.98 10.71 21.31
C GLN A 110 -0.40 11.03 21.91
N LEU A 111 -1.39 10.16 21.72
CA LEU A 111 -2.70 10.28 22.36
C LEU A 111 -2.60 10.24 23.88
N SER A 112 -1.88 9.27 24.43
CA SER A 112 -1.66 9.14 25.88
C SER A 112 -0.97 10.38 26.45
N ASP A 113 0.05 10.91 25.77
CA ASP A 113 0.75 12.12 26.20
C ASP A 113 -0.16 13.35 26.20
N LEU A 114 -1.01 13.47 25.17
CA LEU A 114 -1.97 14.56 25.04
C LEU A 114 -3.08 14.45 26.09
N GLU A 115 -3.59 13.25 26.36
CA GLU A 115 -4.55 13.00 27.43
C GLU A 115 -3.97 13.34 28.81
N ALA A 116 -2.71 12.97 29.06
CA ALA A 116 -2.02 13.33 30.29
C ALA A 116 -1.82 14.84 30.42
N ALA A 117 -1.47 15.53 29.33
CA ALA A 117 -1.35 16.99 29.30
C ALA A 117 -2.70 17.68 29.54
N LEU A 118 -3.77 17.18 28.94
CA LEU A 118 -5.12 17.68 29.14
C LEU A 118 -5.57 17.50 30.59
N GLN A 119 -5.27 16.35 31.20
CA GLN A 119 -5.61 16.10 32.60
C GLN A 119 -4.83 17.00 33.55
N ARG A 120 -3.54 17.24 33.28
CA ARG A 120 -2.72 18.25 34.00
C ARG A 120 -3.33 19.64 33.88
N ALA A 121 -3.67 20.08 32.67
CA ALA A 121 -4.29 21.39 32.46
C ALA A 121 -5.63 21.53 33.20
N LYS A 122 -6.46 20.48 33.25
CA LYS A 122 -7.70 20.48 34.05
C LYS A 122 -7.43 20.66 35.54
N GLN A 123 -6.42 19.97 36.08
CA GLN A 123 -6.03 20.11 37.49
C GLN A 123 -5.50 21.51 37.78
N ASP A 124 -4.68 22.06 36.87
CA ASP A 124 -4.13 23.41 36.98
C ASP A 124 -5.23 24.47 36.95
N MET A 125 -6.33 24.27 36.21
CA MET A 125 -7.49 25.17 36.24
C MET A 125 -8.34 25.01 37.51
N ALA A 126 -8.45 23.79 38.04
CA ALA A 126 -9.23 23.51 39.25
C ALA A 126 -8.56 24.01 40.54
N ARG A 127 -7.24 24.23 40.53
CA ARG A 127 -6.49 24.69 41.70
C ARG A 127 -6.79 26.17 42.07
N PRO A 128 -6.62 27.17 41.18
CA PRO A 128 -6.95 28.55 41.47
C PRO A 128 -8.42 28.76 41.83
N LEU A 129 -9.35 27.95 41.27
CA LEU A 129 -10.77 28.03 41.62
C LEU A 129 -11.03 27.71 43.10
N ARG A 130 -10.32 26.71 43.65
CA ARG A 130 -10.39 26.37 45.09
C ARG A 130 -9.77 27.47 45.94
N GLU A 131 -8.57 27.93 45.57
CA GLU A 131 -7.88 29.03 46.26
C GLU A 131 -8.72 30.32 46.26
N TYR A 132 -9.40 30.62 45.15
CA TYR A 132 -10.32 31.75 45.04
C TYR A 132 -11.55 31.60 45.93
N GLN A 133 -12.16 30.41 45.99
CA GLN A 133 -13.29 30.14 46.88
C GLN A 133 -12.91 30.29 48.35
N GLU A 134 -11.73 29.81 48.75
CA GLU A 134 -11.19 29.99 50.10
C GLU A 134 -11.00 31.47 50.44
N LEU A 135 -10.41 32.25 49.52
CA LEU A 135 -10.24 33.68 49.69
C LEU A 135 -11.58 34.43 49.77
N MET A 136 -12.56 34.04 48.96
CA MET A 136 -13.92 34.58 49.01
C MET A 136 -14.57 34.32 50.37
N ASN A 137 -14.42 33.12 50.92
CA ASN A 137 -14.95 32.78 52.25
C ASN A 137 -14.35 33.67 53.34
N VAL A 138 -13.03 33.92 53.30
CA VAL A 138 -12.36 34.86 54.23
C VAL A 138 -12.90 36.28 54.06
N LYS A 139 -13.08 36.75 52.81
CA LYS A 139 -13.65 38.08 52.55
C LYS A 139 -15.04 38.24 53.15
N LEU A 140 -15.90 37.23 53.00
CA LEU A 140 -17.25 37.25 53.58
C LEU A 140 -17.23 37.25 55.11
N ALA A 141 -16.32 36.50 55.74
CA ALA A 141 -16.14 36.53 57.19
C ALA A 141 -15.72 37.93 57.67
N LEU A 142 -14.78 38.57 56.98
CA LEU A 142 -14.34 39.94 57.30
C LEU A 142 -15.46 40.96 57.12
N ASP A 143 -16.29 40.86 56.07
CA ASP A 143 -17.45 41.74 55.90
C ASP A 143 -18.44 41.61 57.06
N MET A 144 -18.67 40.38 57.54
CA MET A 144 -19.51 40.11 58.70
C MET A 144 -18.91 40.75 59.97
N GLU A 145 -17.61 40.58 60.20
CA GLU A 145 -16.91 41.21 61.32
C GLU A 145 -17.04 42.74 61.29
N ILE A 146 -16.78 43.37 60.14
CA ILE A 146 -16.93 44.83 59.98
C ILE A 146 -18.37 45.27 60.26
N ALA A 147 -19.37 44.55 59.77
CA ALA A 147 -20.77 44.85 60.05
C ALA A 147 -21.10 44.74 61.55
N THR A 148 -20.53 43.76 62.26
CA THR A 148 -20.69 43.64 63.71
C THR A 148 -20.00 44.78 64.46
N TYR A 149 -18.77 45.14 64.09
CA TYR A 149 -18.06 46.27 64.69
C TYR A 149 -18.82 47.59 64.49
N ARG A 150 -19.37 47.85 63.30
CA ARG A 150 -20.21 49.03 63.04
C ARG A 150 -21.44 49.08 63.94
N LYS A 151 -22.16 47.96 64.10
CA LYS A 151 -23.34 47.88 64.99
C LYS A 151 -22.99 48.14 66.46
N LEU A 152 -21.84 47.65 66.93
CA LEU A 152 -21.39 47.90 68.31
C LEU A 152 -21.05 49.39 68.51
N LEU A 153 -20.38 50.01 67.55
CA LEU A 153 -20.08 51.44 67.57
C LEU A 153 -21.35 52.30 67.55
N GLU A 154 -22.30 52.01 66.65
CA GLU A 154 -23.60 52.67 66.58
C GLU A 154 -24.38 52.54 67.91
N GLY A 155 -24.28 51.39 68.58
CA GLY A 155 -24.87 51.16 69.89
C GLY A 155 -24.26 52.02 70.99
N GLU A 156 -22.94 52.19 71.01
CA GLU A 156 -22.25 53.06 71.98
C GLU A 156 -22.53 54.55 71.71
N GLU A 157 -22.53 54.97 70.44
CA GLU A 157 -22.90 56.33 70.04
C GLU A 157 -24.33 56.68 70.48
N SER A 158 -25.27 55.76 70.28
CA SER A 158 -26.67 55.93 70.71
C SER A 158 -26.80 56.11 72.24
N ARG A 159 -25.98 55.39 73.03
CA ARG A 159 -25.95 55.54 74.50
C ARG A 159 -25.38 56.88 74.94
N LEU A 160 -24.31 57.34 74.29
CA LEU A 160 -23.72 58.66 74.55
C LEU A 160 -24.68 59.78 74.16
N GLU A 161 -25.33 59.69 72.99
CA GLU A 161 -26.29 60.68 72.52
C GLU A 161 -27.52 60.77 73.44
N SER A 162 -28.06 59.62 73.88
CA SER A 162 -29.13 59.59 74.88
C SER A 162 -28.68 60.13 76.24
N GLY A 163 -27.45 59.82 76.68
CA GLY A 163 -26.87 60.39 77.90
C GLY A 163 -26.67 61.91 77.84
N MET A 164 -26.34 62.46 76.66
CA MET A 164 -26.16 63.89 76.43
C MET A 164 -27.50 64.66 76.31
N GLN A 165 -28.54 64.06 75.74
CA GLN A 165 -29.87 64.67 75.68
C GLN A 165 -30.49 64.86 77.08
N ASN A 166 -30.07 64.06 78.08
CA ASN A 166 -30.49 64.21 79.47
C ASN A 166 -29.82 65.41 80.19
N MET A 167 -28.77 66.00 79.62
CA MET A 167 -27.99 67.10 80.20
C MET A 167 -28.26 68.47 79.55
N ASN A 168 -29.12 68.56 78.52
CA ASN A 168 -29.29 69.78 77.74
C ASN A 168 -30.73 70.35 77.81
N ILE A 169 -31.15 70.80 79.00
CA ILE A 169 -32.29 71.73 79.17
C ILE A 169 -31.76 73.07 79.69
N HIS A 170 -31.10 73.86 78.83
CA HIS A 170 -31.16 75.34 78.76
C HIS A 170 -30.00 75.88 77.92
N THR A 171 -30.30 76.36 76.71
CA THR A 171 -30.02 77.75 76.29
C THR A 171 -30.59 77.98 74.90
N LYS A 172 -31.64 78.81 74.83
CA LYS A 172 -32.07 79.47 73.60
C LYS A 172 -31.08 80.62 73.32
N THR A 173 -30.78 80.91 72.04
CA THR A 173 -30.90 82.25 71.39
C THR A 173 -30.12 82.30 70.06
N THR A 174 -30.89 82.34 68.96
CA THR A 174 -30.75 83.10 67.68
C THR A 174 -29.38 83.30 67.01
N SER A 175 -29.26 82.95 65.71
CA SER A 175 -29.45 83.92 64.60
C SER A 175 -29.23 83.29 63.21
N SER A 176 -30.24 83.46 62.38
CA SER A 176 -30.25 83.63 60.91
C SER A 176 -28.95 83.45 60.09
N TYR A 177 -29.03 82.57 59.09
CA TYR A 177 -28.70 82.94 57.71
C TYR A 177 -29.58 82.15 56.73
N ALA A 178 -30.17 82.90 55.80
CA ALA A 178 -31.01 82.43 54.72
C ALA A 178 -30.13 81.90 53.58
N GLY A 179 -30.52 80.78 52.97
CA GLY A 179 -29.91 80.22 51.76
C GLY A 179 -30.96 79.39 51.04
N GLY A 180 -31.44 79.95 49.92
CA GLY A 180 -32.65 79.53 49.23
C GLY A 180 -32.58 78.17 48.54
N LEU A 181 -33.80 77.68 48.29
CA LEU A 181 -34.20 76.41 47.73
C LEU A 181 -33.96 76.31 46.22
N SER A 182 -33.41 75.20 45.76
CA SER A 182 -33.76 74.56 44.48
C SER A 182 -33.28 73.11 44.44
N SER A 183 -33.97 72.23 45.20
CA SER A 183 -33.92 70.79 44.95
C SER A 183 -35.25 70.34 44.37
N ALA A 184 -35.22 69.95 43.11
CA ALA A 184 -36.33 69.28 42.45
C ALA A 184 -36.27 67.80 42.85
N PHE A 185 -37.12 67.41 43.81
CA PHE A 185 -37.43 66.01 44.07
C PHE A 185 -38.90 65.79 43.75
N GLY A 186 -39.17 64.83 42.87
CA GLY A 186 -40.52 64.38 42.56
C GLY A 186 -40.52 63.36 41.44
N GLY A 187 -40.56 62.07 41.78
CA GLY A 187 -40.83 61.02 40.80
C GLY A 187 -40.38 59.60 41.18
N LEU A 188 -40.85 59.08 42.30
CA LEU A 188 -40.92 57.63 42.55
C LEU A 188 -41.91 56.99 41.57
N ALA A 189 -41.49 56.00 40.77
CA ALA A 189 -42.28 54.82 40.40
C ALA A 189 -41.51 53.94 39.38
N GLY A 190 -41.13 52.73 39.79
CA GLY A 190 -40.70 51.69 38.86
C GLY A 190 -39.98 50.52 39.54
N PRO A 191 -40.69 49.46 39.98
CA PRO A 191 -40.08 48.21 40.39
C PRO A 191 -39.82 47.34 39.15
N GLY A 192 -38.65 46.73 39.05
CA GLY A 192 -38.34 45.87 37.90
C GLY A 192 -36.95 45.28 37.91
N LEU A 193 -36.66 44.45 38.90
CA LEU A 193 -35.60 43.46 38.83
C LEU A 193 -35.97 42.42 37.76
N SER A 194 -35.22 42.36 36.67
CA SER A 194 -35.16 41.17 35.82
C SER A 194 -33.73 40.93 35.38
N TYR A 195 -33.10 39.98 36.06
CA TYR A 195 -32.00 39.18 35.54
C TYR A 195 -32.42 38.63 34.16
N SER A 196 -31.60 38.83 33.14
CA SER A 196 -31.64 38.00 31.95
C SER A 196 -30.24 37.85 31.41
N LEU A 197 -29.71 36.65 31.59
CA LEU A 197 -28.59 36.09 30.85
C LEU A 197 -28.84 36.28 29.35
N GLY A 198 -27.93 36.97 28.68
CA GLY A 198 -27.92 37.11 27.23
C GLY A 198 -26.48 37.16 26.73
N SER A 199 -25.77 36.05 26.86
CA SER A 199 -24.44 35.86 26.28
C SER A 199 -24.56 35.77 24.75
N SER A 200 -24.29 36.87 24.05
CA SER A 200 -23.98 36.84 22.63
C SER A 200 -22.47 36.72 22.48
N PHE A 201 -21.97 35.49 22.51
CA PHE A 201 -20.60 35.17 22.12
C PHE A 201 -20.57 35.13 20.59
N GLY A 202 -20.10 36.21 19.98
CA GLY A 202 -19.81 36.26 18.55
C GLY A 202 -18.66 35.30 18.26
N SER A 203 -18.98 34.21 17.57
CA SER A 203 -18.03 33.23 17.04
C SER A 203 -17.14 33.89 15.98
N GLY A 204 -15.99 34.41 16.41
CA GLY A 204 -14.87 34.71 15.51
C GLY A 204 -14.27 33.40 15.01
N ALA A 205 -14.72 32.94 13.84
CA ALA A 205 -14.10 31.85 13.10
C ALA A 205 -12.72 32.32 12.61
N GLY A 206 -11.70 32.11 13.43
CA GLY A 206 -10.31 32.21 13.01
C GLY A 206 -9.98 31.05 12.08
N SER A 207 -9.99 31.32 10.77
CA SER A 207 -9.45 30.43 9.75
C SER A 207 -7.93 30.36 9.91
N SER A 208 -7.43 29.32 10.58
CA SER A 208 -6.01 28.97 10.53
C SER A 208 -5.70 28.38 9.14
N SER A 209 -5.09 29.20 8.29
CA SER A 209 -4.53 28.77 7.01
C SER A 209 -3.42 27.75 7.25
N PHE A 210 -3.71 26.48 7.03
CA PHE A 210 -2.68 25.45 6.90
C PHE A 210 -2.00 25.64 5.55
N SER A 211 -0.72 26.02 5.54
CA SER A 211 0.11 25.98 4.34
C SER A 211 0.50 24.52 4.08
N SER A 212 -0.37 23.79 3.39
CA SER A 212 0.00 22.52 2.76
C SER A 212 0.89 22.83 1.56
N THR A 213 2.19 22.64 1.70
CA THR A 213 3.13 22.58 0.57
C THR A 213 2.78 21.33 -0.25
N GLY A 214 1.84 21.48 -1.18
CA GLY A 214 1.41 20.43 -2.08
C GLY A 214 2.54 20.08 -3.04
N PHE A 215 3.14 18.90 -2.88
CA PHE A 215 3.88 18.27 -3.96
C PHE A 215 2.87 17.86 -5.05
N THR A 216 2.76 18.67 -6.10
CA THR A 216 2.08 18.28 -7.33
C THR A 216 2.89 17.17 -8.02
N ARG A 217 2.58 15.91 -7.72
CA ARG A 217 2.96 14.80 -8.61
C ARG A 217 2.08 14.86 -9.85
N ALA A 218 2.69 15.23 -10.97
CA ALA A 218 2.06 15.11 -12.29
C ALA A 218 1.71 13.63 -12.56
N VAL A 219 0.43 13.34 -12.71
CA VAL A 219 -0.05 12.02 -13.15
C VAL A 219 -0.10 12.02 -14.67
N VAL A 220 0.83 11.31 -15.31
CA VAL A 220 0.81 11.10 -16.77
C VAL A 220 -0.15 9.96 -17.07
N VAL A 221 -1.32 10.30 -17.60
CA VAL A 221 -2.29 9.31 -18.09
C VAL A 221 -1.91 8.89 -19.51
N LYS A 222 -1.26 7.73 -19.67
CA LYS A 222 -1.03 7.13 -20.99
C LYS A 222 -2.32 6.50 -21.49
N LYS A 223 -2.93 7.09 -22.53
CA LYS A 223 -4.11 6.56 -23.20
C LYS A 223 -3.66 5.51 -24.24
N ILE A 224 -3.82 4.23 -23.91
CA ILE A 224 -3.50 3.12 -24.82
C ILE A 224 -4.73 2.88 -25.70
N LYS A 225 -4.62 3.13 -27.01
CA LYS A 225 -5.67 2.81 -27.98
C LYS A 225 -5.25 1.57 -28.76
N THR A 226 -5.85 0.43 -28.45
CA THR A 226 -5.65 -0.83 -29.18
C THR A 226 -6.53 -0.83 -30.43
N ARG A 227 -5.91 -0.72 -31.61
CA ARG A 227 -6.42 -1.37 -32.82
C ARG A 227 -5.40 -2.44 -33.18
N ASP A 228 -5.85 -3.69 -33.15
CA ASP A 228 -5.19 -4.85 -33.74
C ASP A 228 -3.94 -5.43 -33.04
N GLY A 229 -3.93 -5.39 -31.70
CA GLY A 229 -3.18 -6.39 -30.91
C GLY A 229 -1.66 -6.28 -30.88
N LYS A 230 -1.04 -5.21 -31.38
CA LYS A 230 0.40 -4.97 -31.28
C LYS A 230 0.71 -3.74 -30.42
N LEU A 231 1.53 -3.92 -29.38
CA LEU A 231 2.00 -2.86 -28.48
C LEU A 231 3.20 -2.16 -29.13
N GLU A 232 3.04 -0.92 -29.60
CA GLU A 232 4.18 -0.05 -29.95
C GLU A 232 4.18 1.17 -29.03
N SER A 233 5.28 1.33 -28.26
CA SER A 233 5.56 2.51 -27.45
C SER A 233 6.28 3.54 -28.33
N SER A 234 5.62 4.66 -28.65
CA SER A 234 6.27 5.77 -29.33
C SER A 234 6.93 6.68 -28.28
N ASP A 235 8.26 6.60 -28.19
CA ASP A 235 9.09 7.66 -27.64
C ASP A 235 9.44 8.62 -28.77
N VAL A 236 8.81 9.80 -28.80
CA VAL A 236 9.31 10.95 -29.56
C VAL A 236 9.23 12.17 -28.65
N LEU A 237 10.40 12.59 -28.17
CA LEU A 237 10.64 13.92 -27.62
C LEU A 237 10.65 14.95 -28.76
N PRO A 238 10.06 16.15 -28.59
CA PRO A 238 10.55 17.34 -29.24
C PRO A 238 11.41 18.18 -28.28
N LYS A 239 12.32 18.93 -28.90
CA LYS A 239 13.32 19.85 -28.33
C LYS A 239 12.73 20.92 -27.41
#